data_AF-A0A852ET03-F1
#
_entry.id   AF-A0A852ET03-F1
#
_cell.length_a   1.000
_cell.length_b   1.000
_cell.length_c   1.000
_cell.angle_alpha   90.00
_cell.angle_beta   90.00
_cell.angle_gamma   90.00
#
_symmetry.space_group_name_H-M   'P 1'
#
loop_
_entity.id
_entity.type
_entity.pdbx_description
1 polymer ?
#
loop_
_entity_poly.entity_id
_entity_poly.type
_entity_poly.pdbx_seq_one_letter_code
_entity_poly.pdbx_strand_id
1 'polypeptide(L)' 'GVLDRFSQIQPKLIFSVEAVIYNGKQHNHLEKLLRVVKGLPDLKKVVVIPYVSPRETIDISKIPN' A
#
# COMPACT_ATOMS: atom_id res chain seq x y z
N GLY A 1 7.40 11.65 6.79
CA GLY A 1 6.41 10.97 5.92
C GLY A 1 6.13 9.54 6.38
N VAL A 2 5.40 8.73 5.60
CA VAL A 2 5.19 7.29 5.91
C VAL A 2 6.48 6.51 5.70
N LEU A 3 7.14 6.72 4.55
CA LEU A 3 8.41 6.06 4.22
C LEU A 3 9.49 6.34 5.27
N ASP A 4 9.66 7.59 5.70
CA ASP A 4 10.69 7.95 6.71
C ASP A 4 10.52 7.23 8.04
N ARG A 5 9.28 6.92 8.43
CA ARG A 5 8.99 6.17 9.66
C ARG A 5 9.26 4.69 9.45
N PHE A 6 8.85 4.15 8.30
CA PHE A 6 9.06 2.75 7.98
C PHE A 6 10.53 2.41 7.71
N SER A 7 11.33 3.35 7.20
CA SER A 7 12.77 3.13 7.01
C SER A 7 13.53 3.01 8.34
N GLN A 8 13.02 3.63 9.42
CA GLN A 8 13.61 3.54 10.76
C GLN A 8 13.32 2.20 11.43
N ILE A 9 12.08 1.71 11.34
CA ILE A 9 11.65 0.47 12.01
C ILE A 9 11.80 -0.79 11.14
N GLN A 10 11.97 -0.62 9.82
CA GLN A 10 12.15 -1.69 8.82
C GLN A 10 11.12 -2.83 8.96
N PRO A 11 9.82 -2.57 8.74
CA PRO A 11 8.80 -3.59 8.94
C PRO A 11 8.98 -4.74 7.93
N LYS A 12 8.65 -5.96 8.35
CA LYS A 12 8.68 -7.13 7.46
C LYS A 12 7.34 -7.40 6.76
N LEU A 13 6.24 -6.86 7.29
CA LEU A 13 4.88 -7.01 6.78
C LEU A 13 4.16 -5.67 6.82
N ILE A 14 3.48 -5.32 5.72
CA ILE A 14 2.61 -4.14 5.63
C ILE A 14 1.19 -4.57 5.25
N PHE A 15 0.21 -4.02 5.95
CA PHE A 15 -1.20 -4.06 5.55
C PHE A 15 -1.61 -2.71 4.96
N SER A 16 -2.37 -2.73 3.88
CA SER A 16 -2.88 -1.53 3.22
C SER A 16 -4.23 -1.78 2.56
N VAL A 17 -4.84 -0.71 2.06
CA VAL A 17 -6.06 -0.73 1.25
C VAL A 17 -5.77 -0.11 -0.11
N GLU A 18 -6.53 -0.44 -1.15
CA GLU A 18 -6.34 0.12 -2.49
C GLU A 18 -6.77 1.58 -2.58
N ALA A 19 -7.79 1.97 -1.80
CA ALA A 19 -8.32 3.32 -1.78
C ALA A 19 -9.08 3.58 -0.47
N VAL A 20 -9.42 4.84 -0.24
CA VAL A 20 -10.39 5.26 0.79
C VAL A 20 -11.33 6.30 0.21
N ILE A 21 -12.53 6.43 0.77
CA ILE A 21 -13.43 7.54 0.49
C ILE A 21 -13.24 8.59 1.60
N TYR A 22 -12.86 9.80 1.20
CA TYR A 22 -12.74 10.93 2.11
C TYR A 22 -13.30 12.19 1.45
N ASN A 23 -14.20 12.88 2.17
CA ASN A 23 -14.93 14.04 1.69
C ASN A 23 -15.67 13.77 0.36
N GLY A 24 -16.36 12.62 0.29
CA GLY A 24 -17.10 12.17 -0.91
C GLY A 24 -16.23 11.81 -2.12
N LYS A 25 -14.90 11.89 -2.02
CA LYS A 25 -13.97 11.57 -3.11
C LYS A 25 -13.19 10.30 -2.80
N GLN A 26 -12.97 9.49 -3.82
CA GLN A 26 -12.09 8.33 -3.73
C GLN A 26 -10.64 8.77 -3.86
N HIS A 27 -9.79 8.30 -2.95
CA HIS A 27 -8.35 8.55 -2.94
C HIS A 27 -7.62 7.23 -3.14
N ASN A 28 -6.94 7.08 -4.28
CA ASN A 28 -6.14 5.90 -4.58
C ASN A 28 -4.88 5.85 -3.70
N HIS A 29 -4.60 4.69 -3.12
CA HIS A 29 -3.45 4.43 -2.27
C HIS A 29 -2.39 3.53 -2.90
N LEU A 30 -2.69 2.79 -3.98
CA LEU A 30 -1.75 1.87 -4.62
C LEU A 30 -0.48 2.58 -5.12
N GLU A 31 -0.61 3.77 -5.71
CA GLU A 31 0.56 4.54 -6.14
C GLU A 31 1.45 4.97 -4.97
N LYS A 32 0.84 5.38 -3.85
CA LYS A 32 1.56 5.77 -2.64
C LYS A 32 2.22 4.55 -2.00
N LEU A 33 1.51 3.42 -1.95
CA LEU A 33 2.00 2.15 -1.45
C LEU A 33 3.22 1.68 -2.25
N LEU A 34 3.15 1.73 -3.58
CA LEU A 34 4.28 1.38 -4.46
C LEU A 34 5.55 2.18 -4.13
N ARG A 35 5.42 3.49 -3.92
CA ARG A 35 6.56 4.35 -3.55
C ARG A 35 7.14 3.97 -2.19
N VAL A 36 6.29 3.65 -1.21
CA VAL A 36 6.74 3.23 0.13
C VAL A 36 7.46 1.89 0.06
N VAL A 37 6.87 0.89 -0.61
CA VAL A 37 7.44 -0.46 -0.72
C VAL A 37 8.80 -0.44 -1.41
N LYS A 38 8.96 0.36 -2.48
CA LYS A 38 10.27 0.52 -3.16
C LYS A 38 11.37 1.07 -2.26
N GLY A 39 11.02 1.82 -1.22
CA GLY A 39 11.97 2.35 -0.24
C GLY A 39 12.26 1.41 0.93
N LEU A 40 11.70 0.20 0.95
CA LEU A 40 11.83 -0.78 2.04
C LEU A 40 12.42 -2.10 1.50
N PRO A 41 13.75 -2.16 1.29
CA PRO A 41 14.40 -3.33 0.67
C PRO A 41 14.25 -4.62 1.48
N ASP A 42 14.00 -4.49 2.78
CA ASP A 42 13.89 -5.58 3.74
C ASP A 42 12.46 -6.11 3.95
N LEU A 43 11.47 -5.48 3.32
CA LEU A 43 10.07 -5.87 3.41
C LEU A 43 9.86 -7.26 2.78
N LYS A 44 9.10 -8.13 3.44
CA LYS A 44 8.88 -9.52 2.99
C LYS A 44 7.51 -9.78 2.41
N LYS A 45 6.51 -8.99 2.82
CA LYS A 45 5.13 -9.22 2.40
C LYS A 45 4.34 -7.91 2.40
N VAL A 46 3.53 -7.74 1.36
CA VAL A 46 2.46 -6.73 1.35
C VAL A 46 1.10 -7.43 1.27
N VAL A 47 0.17 -6.99 2.11
CA VAL A 47 -1.23 -7.46 2.08
C VAL A 47 -2.12 -6.27 1.78
N VAL A 48 -2.76 -6.29 0.62
CA VAL A 48 -3.75 -5.28 0.22
C VAL A 48 -5.15 -5.83 0.47
N ILE A 49 -5.94 -5.09 1.24
CA ILE A 49 -7.30 -5.43 1.63
C ILE A 49 -8.24 -4.61 0.74
N PRO A 50 -9.10 -5.24 -0.07
CA PRO A 50 -10.13 -4.54 -0.84
C PRO A 50 -11.06 -3.77 0.10
N TYR A 51 -11.17 -2.46 -0.09
CA TYR A 51 -11.95 -1.60 0.80
C TYR A 51 -13.07 -0.82 0.08
N VAL A 52 -12.77 -0.21 -1.06
CA VAL A 52 -13.72 0.56 -1.88
C VAL A 52 -14.18 -0.23 -3.09
N SER A 53 -13.25 -0.92 -3.76
CA SER A 53 -13.51 -1.65 -5.01
C SER A 53 -13.53 -3.16 -4.79
N PRO A 54 -14.29 -3.93 -5.59
CA PRO A 54 -14.26 -5.39 -5.56
C PRO A 54 -12.86 -5.93 -5.82
N ARG A 55 -12.50 -7.04 -5.17
CA ARG A 55 -11.17 -7.66 -5.27
C ARG A 55 -10.73 -7.91 -6.71
N GLU A 56 -11.63 -8.34 -7.59
CA GLU A 56 -11.27 -8.70 -8.98
C GLU A 56 -10.79 -7.49 -9.80
N THR A 57 -11.15 -6.27 -9.38
CA THR A 57 -10.82 -5.03 -10.09
C THR A 57 -9.50 -4.40 -9.64
N ILE A 58 -8.89 -4.90 -8.57
CA ILE A 58 -7.71 -4.30 -7.95
C ILE A 58 -6.44 -4.95 -8.54
N ASP A 59 -5.73 -4.20 -9.39
CA ASP A 59 -4.43 -4.62 -9.91
C ASP A 59 -3.30 -4.35 -8.90
N ILE A 60 -2.79 -5.42 -8.30
CA ILE A 60 -1.64 -5.39 -7.38
C ILE A 60 -0.33 -5.87 -8.03
N SER A 61 -0.33 -6.22 -9.33
CA SER A 61 0.85 -6.78 -10.02
C SER A 61 2.09 -5.88 -9.96
N LYS A 62 1.88 -4.58 -9.78
CA LYS A 62 2.94 -3.57 -9.68
C LYS A 62 3.52 -3.41 -8.28
N ILE A 63 2.89 -3.96 -7.25
CA ILE A 63 3.36 -3.89 -5.86
C ILE A 63 4.29 -5.08 -5.58
N PRO A 64 5.57 -4.86 -5.24
CA PRO A 64 6.50 -5.95 -4.94
C PRO A 64 6.30 -6.53 -3.54
N ASN A 65 6.62 -7.82 -3.39
CA ASN A 65 6.43 -8.65 -2.18
C ASN A 65 4.96 -8.89 -1.79
#